data_AF-A0A843IX83-F1
#
_entry.id   AF-A0A843IX83-F1
#
_cell.length_a   1.000
_cell.length_b   1.000
_cell.length_c   1.000
_cell.angle_alpha   90.00
_cell.angle_beta   90.00
_cell.angle_gamma   90.00
#
_symmetry.space_group_name_H-M   'P 1'
#
loop_
_entity.id
_entity.type
_entity.pdbx_description
1 polymer ?
#
loop_
_entity_poly.entity_id
_entity_poly.type
_entity_poly.pdbx_seq_one_letter_code
_entity_poly.pdbx_strand_id
1 'polypeptide(L)'
;LGERHLLTAGKDISNPGIIGTLGMLLETRGAGAEIDLSRIPRPDLAKLGIPFSQWVRMYPGMGFIMTAKAENTAEVIEMFKAVGMTAADIGCVNESRSLTIRYNSEESSVFDLNKDSITGIFKE
;
A
#
# COMPACT_ATOMS: atom_id res chain seq x y z
N LEU A 1 9.33 13.00 8.66
CA LEU A 1 7.93 12.52 8.50
C LEU A 1 7.19 12.48 9.83
N GLY A 2 7.62 11.66 10.79
CA GLY A 2 6.98 11.51 12.11
C GLY A 2 6.96 12.79 12.95
N GLU A 3 8.11 13.46 13.12
CA GLU A 3 8.22 14.73 13.87
C GLU A 3 7.34 15.86 13.30
N ARG A 4 7.02 15.79 12.01
CA ARG A 4 6.19 16.78 11.31
C ARG A 4 4.72 16.37 11.23
N HIS A 5 4.35 15.23 11.83
CA HIS A 5 2.99 14.68 11.85
C HIS A 5 2.32 14.58 10.46
N LEU A 6 3.10 14.25 9.43
CA LEU A 6 2.61 14.23 8.05
C LEU A 6 1.81 12.96 7.72
N LEU A 7 2.12 11.86 8.41
CA LEU A 7 1.54 10.54 8.20
C LEU A 7 0.45 10.26 9.23
N THR A 8 -0.60 9.56 8.83
CA THR A 8 -1.66 9.06 9.72
C THR A 8 -1.42 7.61 10.15
N ALA A 9 -0.77 6.82 9.30
CA ALA A 9 -0.29 5.48 9.61
C ALA A 9 0.84 5.07 8.65
N GLY A 10 1.58 4.02 9.00
CA GLY A 10 2.61 3.47 8.14
C GLY A 10 3.05 2.07 8.58
N LYS A 11 3.50 1.28 7.62
CA LYS A 11 4.01 -0.07 7.84
C LYS A 11 5.10 -0.41 6.82
N ASP A 12 6.12 -1.11 7.26
CA ASP A 12 7.12 -1.76 6.41
C ASP A 12 6.51 -2.90 5.59
N ILE A 13 6.88 -2.99 4.31
CA ILE A 13 6.46 -4.10 3.45
C ILE A 13 7.23 -5.35 3.87
N SER A 14 6.53 -6.46 4.11
CA SER A 14 7.13 -7.73 4.55
C SER A 14 6.70 -8.90 3.66
N ASN A 15 6.78 -10.14 4.16
CA ASN A 15 6.53 -11.38 3.43
C ASN A 15 5.19 -11.45 2.66
N PRO A 16 4.07 -10.86 3.13
CA PRO A 16 2.82 -10.83 2.36
C PRO A 16 2.85 -9.91 1.13
N GLY A 17 3.99 -9.27 0.85
CA GLY A 17 4.16 -8.31 -0.22
C GLY A 17 3.38 -7.02 0.00
N ILE A 18 3.23 -6.24 -1.07
CA ILE A 18 2.58 -4.92 -1.02
C ILE A 18 1.11 -5.09 -0.64
N ILE A 19 0.40 -5.99 -1.32
CA ILE A 19 -1.05 -6.17 -1.17
C ILE A 19 -1.41 -6.72 0.20
N GLY A 20 -0.69 -7.75 0.68
CA GLY A 20 -0.94 -8.30 2.01
C GLY A 20 -0.58 -7.32 3.12
N THR A 21 0.54 -6.59 3.00
CA THR A 21 0.91 -5.56 3.98
C THR A 21 -0.13 -4.45 4.07
N LEU A 22 -0.65 -3.98 2.93
CA LEU A 22 -1.73 -2.99 2.91
C LEU A 22 -2.99 -3.53 3.59
N GLY A 23 -3.38 -4.76 3.26
CA GLY A 23 -4.51 -5.43 3.91
C GLY A 23 -4.36 -5.48 5.43
N MET A 24 -3.17 -5.86 5.94
CA MET A 24 -2.89 -5.86 7.39
C MET A 24 -3.01 -4.46 8.00
N LEU A 25 -2.48 -3.43 7.32
CA LEU A 25 -2.59 -2.05 7.80
C LEU A 25 -4.06 -1.61 7.91
N LEU A 26 -4.86 -1.94 6.90
CA LEU A 26 -6.30 -1.64 6.86
C LEU A 26 -7.09 -2.39 7.93
N GLU A 27 -6.81 -3.69 8.11
CA GLU A 27 -7.44 -4.54 9.13
C GLU A 27 -7.25 -3.95 10.53
N THR A 28 -6.04 -3.53 10.87
CA THR A 28 -5.74 -2.96 12.20
C THR A 28 -6.47 -1.64 12.49
N ARG A 29 -6.99 -0.97 11.46
CA ARG A 29 -7.73 0.29 11.57
C ARG A 29 -9.22 0.14 11.31
N GLY A 30 -9.69 -1.05 10.92
CA GLY A 30 -11.07 -1.24 10.47
C GLY A 30 -11.42 -0.39 9.25
N ALA A 31 -10.46 -0.17 8.35
CA ALA A 31 -10.60 0.65 7.15
C ALA A 31 -10.61 -0.19 5.87
N GLY A 32 -11.02 0.40 4.75
CA GLY A 32 -10.83 -0.13 3.39
C GLY A 32 -9.93 0.78 2.55
N ALA A 33 -9.67 0.40 1.30
CA ALA A 33 -8.97 1.25 0.35
C ALA A 33 -9.28 0.87 -1.09
N GLU A 34 -9.12 1.83 -1.98
CA GLU A 34 -9.04 1.64 -3.42
C GLU A 34 -7.66 2.07 -3.91
N ILE A 35 -6.93 1.18 -4.56
CA ILE A 35 -5.60 1.47 -5.10
C ILE A 35 -5.48 1.13 -6.58
N ASP A 36 -4.65 1.88 -7.29
CA ASP A 36 -4.24 1.57 -8.66
C ASP A 36 -2.84 0.98 -8.66
N LEU A 37 -2.76 -0.30 -9.03
CA LEU A 37 -1.51 -1.05 -9.06
C LEU A 37 -0.51 -0.47 -10.06
N SER A 38 -0.97 0.19 -11.12
CA SER A 38 -0.09 0.78 -12.13
C SER A 38 0.77 1.90 -11.56
N ARG A 39 0.31 2.57 -10.49
CA ARG A 39 0.98 3.67 -9.80
C ARG A 39 2.04 3.23 -8.79
N ILE A 40 2.13 1.93 -8.48
CA ILE A 40 3.12 1.39 -7.55
C ILE A 40 4.54 1.63 -8.10
N PRO A 41 5.41 2.33 -7.35
CA PRO A 41 6.82 2.49 -7.70
C PRO A 41 7.47 1.13 -7.89
N ARG A 42 8.19 0.96 -9.01
CA ARG A 42 8.85 -0.30 -9.36
C ARG A 42 10.08 -0.05 -10.23
N PRO A 43 11.11 -0.91 -10.14
CA PRO A 43 12.20 -0.89 -11.10
C PRO A 43 11.72 -1.35 -12.48
N ASP A 44 12.62 -1.31 -13.47
CA ASP A 44 12.36 -1.86 -14.79
C ASP A 44 12.25 -3.40 -14.71
N LEU A 45 11.01 -3.87 -14.48
CA LEU A 45 10.71 -5.28 -14.26
C LEU A 45 11.05 -6.16 -15.48
N ALA A 46 10.94 -5.61 -16.70
CA ALA A 46 11.27 -6.33 -17.92
C ALA A 46 12.79 -6.62 -17.99
N LYS A 47 13.63 -5.63 -17.65
CA LYS A 47 15.09 -5.84 -17.56
C LYS A 47 15.49 -6.84 -16.49
N LEU A 48 14.71 -6.94 -15.41
CA LEU A 48 14.96 -7.89 -14.32
C LEU A 48 14.33 -9.27 -14.56
N GLY A 49 13.54 -9.45 -15.62
CA GLY A 49 12.82 -10.70 -15.87
C GLY A 49 11.76 -11.02 -14.80
N ILE A 50 11.23 -10.01 -14.11
CA ILE A 50 10.27 -10.16 -13.02
C ILE A 50 8.85 -9.87 -13.53
N PRO A 51 7.89 -10.80 -13.43
CA PRO A 51 6.48 -10.50 -13.71
C PRO A 51 5.92 -9.46 -12.73
N PHE A 52 5.04 -8.58 -13.21
CA PHE A 52 4.40 -7.58 -12.35
C PHE A 52 3.60 -8.20 -11.19
N SER A 53 2.93 -9.33 -11.43
CA SER A 53 2.22 -10.08 -10.39
C SER A 53 3.15 -10.58 -9.28
N GLN A 54 4.41 -10.89 -9.61
CA GLN A 54 5.42 -11.27 -8.63
C GLN A 54 5.87 -10.04 -7.83
N TRP A 55 6.09 -8.89 -8.50
CA TRP A 55 6.48 -7.64 -7.85
C TRP A 55 5.52 -7.21 -6.73
N VAL A 56 4.20 -7.29 -6.97
CA VAL A 56 3.21 -6.87 -5.98
C VAL A 56 3.05 -7.84 -4.80
N ARG A 57 3.53 -9.08 -4.93
CA ARG A 57 3.43 -10.15 -3.92
C ARG A 57 4.74 -10.43 -3.18
N MET A 58 5.87 -10.00 -3.72
CA MET A 58 7.19 -10.24 -3.11
C MET A 58 7.50 -9.22 -2.01
N TYR A 59 8.40 -9.61 -1.12
CA TYR A 59 9.11 -8.68 -0.24
C TYR A 59 10.25 -8.01 -1.03
N PRO A 60 10.26 -6.66 -1.19
CA PRO A 60 11.25 -5.97 -2.02
C PRO A 60 12.60 -5.73 -1.30
N GLY A 61 12.81 -6.32 -0.11
CA GLY A 61 14.00 -6.06 0.73
C GLY A 61 13.89 -4.76 1.54
N MET A 62 13.34 -3.70 0.96
CA MET A 62 12.99 -2.46 1.66
C MET A 62 11.82 -1.76 0.95
N GLY A 63 10.82 -1.35 1.72
CA GLY A 63 9.70 -0.56 1.21
C GLY A 63 8.67 -0.26 2.29
N PHE A 64 7.86 0.76 2.08
CA PHE A 64 6.88 1.23 3.07
C PHE A 64 5.54 1.51 2.41
N ILE A 65 4.47 1.20 3.15
CA ILE A 65 3.11 1.62 2.85
C ILE A 65 2.73 2.62 3.93
N MET A 66 2.27 3.79 3.51
CA MET A 66 1.92 4.88 4.42
C MET A 66 0.60 5.51 4.00
N THR A 67 -0.10 6.05 4.97
CA THR A 67 -1.31 6.85 4.75
C THR A 67 -1.03 8.26 5.24
N ALA A 68 -1.56 9.25 4.53
CA ALA A 68 -1.45 10.65 4.86
C ALA A 68 -2.76 11.35 4.48
N LYS A 69 -2.99 12.54 5.02
CA LYS A 69 -4.04 13.41 4.49
C LYS A 69 -3.62 13.92 3.11
N ALA A 70 -4.59 14.18 2.24
CA ALA A 70 -4.33 14.59 0.86
C ALA A 70 -3.42 15.83 0.76
N GLU A 71 -3.60 16.79 1.68
CA GLU A 71 -2.78 18.00 1.76
C GLU A 71 -1.29 17.74 2.07
N ASN A 72 -0.97 16.60 2.70
CA ASN A 72 0.40 16.25 3.07
C ASN A 72 1.10 15.37 2.03
N THR A 73 0.36 14.77 1.09
CA THR A 73 0.87 13.74 0.17
C THR A 73 2.05 14.23 -0.68
N ALA A 74 1.95 15.42 -1.26
CA ALA A 74 3.01 15.99 -2.10
C ALA A 74 4.31 16.20 -1.31
N GLU A 75 4.19 16.69 -0.08
CA GLU A 75 5.35 16.93 0.78
C GLU A 75 6.02 15.62 1.20
N VAL A 76 5.24 14.58 1.53
CA VAL A 76 5.76 13.25 1.84
C VAL A 76 6.58 12.70 0.67
N ILE A 77 6.06 12.81 -0.55
CA ILE A 77 6.73 12.34 -1.77
C ILE A 77 8.07 13.07 -1.97
N GLU A 78 8.09 14.40 -1.83
CA GLU A 78 9.33 15.18 -1.96
C GLU A 78 10.34 14.85 -0.85
N MET A 79 9.89 14.57 0.38
CA MET A 79 10.80 14.13 1.44
C MET A 79 11.44 12.77 1.16
N PHE A 80 10.72 11.81 0.57
CA PHE A 80 11.32 10.53 0.13
C PHE A 80 12.31 10.74 -1.01
N LYS A 81 11.94 11.57 -1.99
CA LYS A 81 12.79 11.88 -3.14
C LYS A 81 14.11 12.55 -2.72
N ALA A 82 14.07 13.43 -1.72
CA ALA A 82 15.24 14.11 -1.18
C ALA A 82 16.29 13.15 -0.59
N VAL A 83 15.90 11.93 -0.20
CA VAL A 83 16.79 10.88 0.29
C VAL A 83 17.01 9.75 -0.71
N GLY A 84 16.66 9.96 -1.98
CA GLY A 84 16.88 8.99 -3.06
C GLY A 84 15.88 7.84 -3.09
N MET A 85 14.72 8.00 -2.46
CA MET A 85 13.64 7.01 -2.46
C MET A 85 12.46 7.46 -3.31
N THR A 86 11.90 6.55 -4.10
CA THR A 86 10.68 6.82 -4.87
C THR A 86 9.45 6.51 -4.04
N ALA A 87 8.57 7.50 -3.87
CA ALA A 87 7.24 7.33 -3.31
C ALA A 87 6.21 7.83 -4.34
N ALA A 88 5.01 7.25 -4.30
CA ALA A 88 3.89 7.69 -5.11
C ALA A 88 2.61 7.56 -4.28
N ASP A 89 1.68 8.50 -4.50
CA ASP A 89 0.28 8.24 -4.20
C ASP A 89 -0.20 7.13 -5.13
N ILE A 90 -0.84 6.11 -4.54
CA ILE A 90 -1.36 4.93 -5.25
C ILE A 90 -2.87 4.77 -5.08
N GLY A 91 -3.54 5.61 -4.29
CA GLY A 91 -4.96 5.43 -4.01
C GLY A 91 -5.42 6.05 -2.69
N CYS A 92 -6.64 5.70 -2.28
CA CYS A 92 -7.32 6.33 -1.15
C CYS A 92 -7.80 5.29 -0.14
N VAL A 93 -7.62 5.59 1.15
CA VAL A 93 -8.25 4.87 2.25
C VAL A 93 -9.71 5.33 2.38
N ASN A 94 -10.62 4.42 2.68
CA ASN A 94 -12.05 4.68 2.84
C ASN A 94 -12.64 3.84 3.99
N GLU A 95 -13.95 3.97 4.21
CA GLU A 95 -14.67 3.29 5.30
C GLU A 95 -15.25 1.92 4.88
N SER A 96 -15.00 1.47 3.65
CA SER A 96 -15.65 0.27 3.09
C SER A 96 -15.28 -1.04 3.78
N ARG A 97 -14.16 -1.06 4.51
CA ARG A 97 -13.54 -2.28 5.02
C ARG A 97 -13.25 -3.32 3.93
N SER A 98 -13.07 -2.88 2.69
CA SER A 98 -12.63 -3.69 1.57
C SER A 98 -11.37 -3.12 0.94
N LEU A 99 -10.45 -3.98 0.51
CA LEU A 99 -9.32 -3.59 -0.32
C LEU A 99 -9.63 -3.90 -1.79
N THR A 100 -9.86 -2.86 -2.57
CA THR A 100 -10.07 -2.93 -4.02
C THR A 100 -8.82 -2.50 -4.75
N ILE A 101 -8.41 -3.30 -5.74
CA ILE A 101 -7.29 -3.01 -6.63
C ILE A 101 -7.80 -2.74 -8.05
N ARG A 102 -7.20 -1.76 -8.71
CA ARG A 102 -7.36 -1.48 -10.14
C ARG A 102 -6.07 -1.76 -10.88
N TYR A 103 -6.17 -2.34 -12.06
CA TYR A 103 -5.05 -2.48 -12.96
C TYR A 103 -5.55 -2.42 -14.41
N ASN A 104 -5.08 -1.44 -15.17
CA ASN A 104 -5.63 -1.09 -16.48
C ASN A 104 -7.15 -0.82 -16.38
N SER A 105 -7.97 -1.54 -17.14
CA SER A 105 -9.43 -1.41 -17.14
C SER A 105 -10.13 -2.41 -16.22
N GLU A 106 -9.36 -3.17 -15.42
CA GLU A 106 -9.91 -4.18 -14.52
C GLU A 106 -9.88 -3.69 -13.06
N GLU A 107 -10.92 -4.05 -12.32
CA GLU A 107 -11.07 -3.80 -10.90
C GLU A 107 -11.41 -5.12 -10.18
N SER A 108 -10.81 -5.34 -9.02
CA SER A 108 -11.06 -6.53 -8.21
C SER A 108 -10.99 -6.23 -6.71
N SER A 109 -11.92 -6.78 -5.95
CA SER A 109 -11.87 -6.79 -4.48
C SER A 109 -10.98 -7.93 -4.01
N VAL A 110 -9.89 -7.61 -3.30
CA VAL A 110 -8.89 -8.59 -2.84
C VAL A 110 -9.18 -9.09 -1.43
N PHE A 111 -9.65 -8.21 -0.54
CA PHE A 111 -10.03 -8.56 0.83
C PHE A 111 -11.34 -7.88 1.19
N ASP A 112 -12.29 -8.64 1.73
CA ASP A 112 -13.46 -8.12 2.42
C ASP A 112 -13.22 -8.27 3.92
N LEU A 113 -12.70 -7.24 4.58
CA LEU A 113 -12.32 -7.24 6.01
C LEU A 113 -13.54 -7.22 6.96
N ASN A 114 -14.76 -7.35 6.41
CA ASN A 114 -15.95 -7.71 7.18
C ASN A 114 -16.07 -9.23 7.36
N LYS A 115 -15.40 -10.02 6.53
CA LYS A 115 -15.45 -11.50 6.52
C LYS A 115 -14.07 -12.11 6.74
N ASP A 116 -13.10 -11.61 5.99
CA ASP A 116 -11.72 -12.05 5.98
C ASP A 116 -10.99 -11.58 7.23
N SER A 117 -9.95 -12.32 7.59
CA SER A 117 -9.00 -11.95 8.64
C SER A 117 -7.61 -12.26 8.13
N ILE A 118 -6.73 -11.26 8.14
CA ILE A 118 -5.37 -11.39 7.65
C ILE A 118 -4.43 -11.70 8.82
N THR A 119 -4.53 -10.93 9.91
CA THR A 119 -3.72 -11.12 11.12
C THR A 119 -4.46 -11.87 12.23
N GLY A 120 -5.79 -11.77 12.29
CA GLY A 120 -6.60 -12.40 13.35
C GLY A 120 -6.50 -11.74 14.72
N ILE A 121 -5.86 -10.57 14.83
CA ILE A 121 -5.61 -9.90 16.12
C ILE A 121 -6.90 -9.34 16.74
N PHE A 122 -7.93 -9.06 15.94
CA PHE A 122 -9.18 -8.42 16.38
C PHE A 122 -10.43 -9.31 16.24
N LYS A 123 -10.27 -10.61 15.97
CA LYS A 123 -11.38 -11.57 16.00
C LYS A 123 -11.53 -12.11 17.43
N GLU A 124 -12.58 -11.69 18.11
CA GLU A 124 -13.17 -12.41 19.26
C GLU A 124 -14.16 -13.48 18.77
#